data_AF-A0A1X6Z321-F1
#
_entry.id   AF-A0A1X6Z321-F1
#
_cell.length_a   1.000
_cell.length_b   1.000
_cell.length_c   1.000
_cell.angle_alpha   90.00
_cell.angle_beta   90.00
_cell.angle_gamma   90.00
#
_symmetry.space_group_name_H-M   'P 1'
#
loop_
_entity.id
_entity.type
_entity.pdbx_description
1 polymer ?
#
loop_
_entity_poly.entity_id
_entity_poly.type
_entity_poly.pdbx_seq_one_letter_code
_entity_poly.pdbx_strand_id
1 'polypeptide(L)' 'MAKLTQEQLALRWHLSPRTLEQWRWLGKGPRFLKIGAHVLYDETEVEAYEAAQVCQNTHGPIGSGHG' A
#
# COMPACT_ATOMS: atom_id res chain seq x y z
N MET A 1 -7.40 6.79 16.58
CA MET A 1 -6.80 5.45 16.39
C MET A 1 -7.82 4.58 15.67
N ALA A 2 -8.24 5.01 14.49
CA ALA A 2 -9.00 4.16 13.59
C ALA A 2 -8.03 3.12 13.01
N LYS A 3 -8.40 1.86 13.16
CA LYS A 3 -7.68 0.72 12.58
C LYS A 3 -8.44 0.27 11.35
N LEU A 4 -7.76 0.18 10.22
CA LEU A 4 -8.30 -0.16 8.90
C LEU A 4 -7.97 -1.62 8.61
N THR A 5 -8.97 -2.41 8.21
CA THR A 5 -8.67 -3.72 7.63
C THR A 5 -8.04 -3.58 6.25
N GLN A 6 -7.47 -4.66 5.71
CA GLN A 6 -6.99 -4.70 4.32
C GLN A 6 -8.06 -4.21 3.33
N GLU A 7 -9.32 -4.62 3.50
CA GLU A 7 -10.43 -4.19 2.63
C GLU A 7 -10.74 -2.71 2.78
N GLN A 8 -10.74 -2.17 4.00
CA GLN A 8 -10.94 -0.74 4.23
C GLN A 8 -9.80 0.10 3.66
N LEU A 9 -8.56 -0.38 3.78
CA LEU A 9 -7.40 0.28 3.18
C LEU A 9 -7.46 0.25 1.65
N ALA A 10 -7.86 -0.89 1.07
CA ALA A 10 -8.08 -1.04 -0.37
C ALA A 10 -9.13 -0.03 -0.86
N LEU A 11 -10.25 0.07 -0.15
CA LEU A 11 -11.32 1.01 -0.46
C LEU A 11 -10.86 2.47 -0.32
N ARG A 12 -10.14 2.80 0.74
CA ARG A 12 -9.65 4.17 1.00
C ARG A 12 -8.67 4.64 -0.07
N TRP A 13 -7.73 3.78 -0.46
CA TRP A 13 -6.76 4.08 -1.52
C TRP A 13 -7.30 3.85 -2.93
N HIS A 14 -8.54 3.40 -3.06
CA HIS A 14 -9.12 2.99 -4.35
C HIS A 14 -8.22 1.98 -5.09
N LEU A 15 -7.51 1.14 -4.33
CA LEU A 15 -6.59 0.13 -4.84
C LEU A 15 -7.28 -1.23 -4.90
N SER A 16 -6.90 -2.02 -5.90
CA SER A 16 -7.34 -3.40 -5.95
C SER A 16 -6.75 -4.19 -4.79
N PRO A 17 -7.51 -5.12 -4.18
CA PRO A 17 -6.97 -6.03 -3.17
C PRO A 17 -5.75 -6.82 -3.70
N ARG A 18 -5.68 -7.07 -5.01
CA ARG A 18 -4.49 -7.60 -5.70
C ARG A 18 -3.23 -6.77 -5.49
N THR A 19 -3.32 -5.45 -5.45
CA THR A 19 -2.17 -4.57 -5.17
C THR A 19 -1.69 -4.77 -3.74
N LEU A 20 -2.61 -4.87 -2.79
CA LEU A 20 -2.28 -5.17 -1.39
C LEU A 20 -1.69 -6.58 -1.23
N GLU A 21 -2.20 -7.56 -1.97
CA GLU A 21 -1.58 -8.89 -2.03
C GLU A 21 -0.15 -8.77 -2.54
N GLN A 22 0.10 -8.10 -3.68
CA GLN A 22 1.44 -7.89 -4.22
C GLN A 22 2.38 -7.21 -3.22
N TRP A 23 1.88 -6.22 -2.48
CA TRP A 23 2.61 -5.54 -1.42
C TRP A 23 3.04 -6.50 -0.30
N ARG A 24 2.15 -7.43 0.10
CA ARG A 24 2.51 -8.49 1.06
C ARG A 24 3.63 -9.39 0.54
N TRP A 25 3.62 -9.75 -0.75
CA TRP A 25 4.69 -10.53 -1.38
C TRP A 25 6.01 -9.77 -1.43
N LEU A 26 5.96 -8.46 -1.67
CA LEU A 26 7.13 -7.59 -1.76
C LEU A 26 7.66 -7.13 -0.40
N GLY A 27 6.95 -7.42 0.70
CA GLY A 27 7.25 -6.86 2.02
C GLY A 27 7.14 -5.33 2.06
N LYS A 28 6.34 -4.75 1.16
CA LYS A 28 6.06 -3.30 1.12
C LYS A 28 4.70 -3.02 1.75
N GLY A 29 4.56 -1.83 2.34
CA GLY A 29 3.30 -1.35 2.92
C GLY A 29 3.46 -0.74 4.32
N PRO A 30 2.40 -0.07 4.78
CA PRO A 30 2.35 0.49 6.13
C PRO A 30 2.36 -0.62 7.19
N ARG A 31 2.77 -0.26 8.41
CA ARG A 31 2.79 -1.23 9.52
C ARG A 31 1.40 -1.81 9.73
N PHE A 32 1.37 -3.14 9.78
CA PHE A 32 0.17 -3.90 10.06
C PHE A 32 0.28 -4.63 11.38
N LEU A 33 -0.82 -4.65 12.11
CA LEU A 33 -1.07 -5.46 13.28
C LEU A 33 -1.74 -6.76 12.86
N LYS A 34 -1.10 -7.89 13.12
CA LYS A 34 -1.70 -9.21 12.93
C LYS A 34 -2.36 -9.66 14.23
N ILE A 35 -3.68 -9.82 14.22
CA ILE A 35 -4.47 -10.31 15.35
C ILE A 35 -5.18 -11.59 14.90
N GLY A 36 -4.60 -12.74 15.24
CA GLY A 36 -5.10 -14.05 14.79
C GLY A 36 -5.11 -14.17 13.27
N ALA A 37 -6.31 -14.29 12.69
CA ALA A 37 -6.56 -14.33 11.24
C ALA A 37 -6.78 -12.95 10.60
N HIS A 38 -6.88 -11.88 11.40
CA HIS A 38 -7.14 -10.53 10.91
C HIS A 38 -5.86 -9.71 10.82
N VAL A 39 -5.75 -8.91 9.76
CA VAL A 39 -4.69 -7.93 9.56
C VAL A 39 -5.31 -6.53 9.60
N LEU A 40 -4.82 -5.71 10.53
CA LEU A 40 -5.28 -4.36 10.78
C LEU A 40 -4.14 -3.38 10.53
N TYR A 41 -4.43 -2.24 9.95
CA TYR A 41 -3.50 -1.16 9.65
C TYR A 41 -3.88 0.04 10.50
N ASP A 42 -2.92 0.73 11.09
CA ASP A 42 -3.22 1.98 11.80
C ASP A 42 -3.33 3.12 10.79
N GLU A 43 -4.38 3.94 10.87
CA GLU A 43 -4.53 5.09 9.97
C GLU A 43 -3.32 6.02 10.01
N THR A 44 -2.69 6.17 11.18
CA THR A 44 -1.55 7.06 11.38
C THR A 44 -0.32 6.55 10.65
N GLU A 45 -0.09 5.23 10.71
CA GLU A 45 1.01 4.58 9.99
C GLU A 45 0.74 4.55 8.49
N VAL A 46 -0.51 4.37 8.09
CA VAL A 46 -0.97 4.47 6.70
C VAL A 46 -0.66 5.87 6.15
N GLU A 47 -1.04 6.92 6.87
CA GLU A 47 -0.81 8.31 6.47
C GLU A 47 0.68 8.68 6.49
N ALA A 48 1.43 8.25 7.50
CA ALA A 48 2.88 8.43 7.55
C ALA A 48 3.59 7.70 6.40
N TYR A 49 3.10 6.51 6.05
CA TYR A 49 3.60 5.73 4.92
C TYR A 49 3.22 6.38 3.59
N GLU A 50 2.02 6.93 3.44
CA GLU A 50 1.62 7.74 2.28
C GLU A 50 2.55 8.95 2.15
N ALA A 51 2.78 9.70 3.23
CA ALA A 51 3.68 10.85 3.23
C ALA A 51 5.13 10.46 2.87
N ALA A 52 5.60 9.28 3.30
CA ALA A 52 6.91 8.75 2.94
C ALA A 52 6.98 8.16 1.51
N GLN A 53 5.86 7.63 1.00
CA GLN A 53 5.73 7.06 -0.35
C GLN A 53 5.31 8.07 -1.41
N VAL A 54 4.90 9.28 -1.03
CA VAL A 54 4.72 10.44 -1.92
C VAL A 54 6.10 10.84 -2.48
N CYS A 55 6.58 10.03 -3.40
CA CYS A 55 7.53 10.41 -4.43
C CYS A 55 6.70 10.66 -5.69
N GLN A 56 6.84 11.85 -6.26
CA GLN A 56 6.05 12.42 -7.36
C GLN A 56 6.08 11.64 -8.69
N ASN A 57 6.56 10.40 -8.74
CA ASN A 57 6.97 9.83 -10.00
C ASN A 57 6.71 8.32 -10.19
N THR A 58 5.80 8.01 -11.11
CA THR A 58 5.69 6.70 -11.79
C THR A 58 6.10 6.80 -13.27
N HIS A 59 6.97 7.73 -13.65
CA HIS A 59 7.78 7.50 -14.85
C HIS A 59 8.98 6.64 -14.44
N GLY A 60 8.91 5.35 -14.75
CA GLY A 60 10.13 4.72 -15.25
C GLY A 60 10.45 5.43 -16.57
N PRO A 61 11.72 5.79 -16.87
CA PRO A 61 12.03 6.36 -18.16
C PRO A 61 11.51 5.41 -19.25
N ILE A 62 10.66 5.91 -20.12
CA ILE A 62 10.30 5.25 -21.37
C ILE A 62 11.56 5.18 -22.27
N GLY A 63 12.47 4.27 -21.96
CA GLY A 63 13.39 3.70 -22.94
C GLY A 63 12.81 2.33 -23.31
N SER A 64 12.34 2.09 -24.51
CA SER A 64 13.25 1.97 -25.65
C SER A 64 12.47 2.08 -26.95
N GLY A 65 12.91 2.98 -27.83
CA GLY A 65 12.81 2.75 -29.25
C GLY A 65 13.89 1.74 -29.66
N HIS A 66 13.49 0.68 -30.35
CA HIS A 66 14.25 0.10 -31.46
C HIS A 66 13.36 -0.88 -32.23
N GLY A 67 13.25 -0.67 -33.54
CA GLY A 67 12.51 -1.50 -34.49
C GLY A 67 11.93 -0.66 -35.61
#